data_AF-A0A2X1JDK3-F1
#
_entry.id   AF-A0A2X1JDK3-F1
#
_cell.length_a   1.000
_cell.length_b   1.000
_cell.length_c   1.000
_cell.angle_alpha   90.00
_cell.angle_beta   90.00
_cell.angle_gamma   90.00
#
_symmetry.space_group_name_H-M   'P 1'
#
loop_
_entity.id
_entity.type
_entity.pdbx_description
1 polymer ?
#
loop_
_entity_poly.entity_id
_entity_poly.type
_entity_poly.pdbx_seq_one_letter_code
_entity_poly.pdbx_strand_id
1 'polypeptide(L)'
;MQTLQQVENYTALSERASEYLLAVIRSKPDAVICLATGATPLLTYHYLVEKIHQQQVDVSQLTFREARRMGGSAINDAWYLRNFPATAYRAAAGAT
;
A
#
# COMPACT_ATOMS: atom_id res chain seq x y z
N MET A 1 6.98 17.67 14.14
CA MET A 1 5.73 18.33 13.74
C MET A 1 4.80 17.26 13.17
N GLN A 2 3.56 17.18 13.65
CA GLN A 2 2.55 16.25 13.09
C GLN A 2 1.61 17.04 12.18
N THR A 3 1.22 16.46 11.05
CA THR A 3 0.29 17.06 10.08
C THR A 3 -1.02 16.29 10.10
N LEU A 4 -2.15 16.98 10.24
CA LEU A 4 -3.48 16.40 10.15
C LEU A 4 -4.13 16.81 8.82
N GLN A 5 -4.76 15.86 8.14
CA GLN A 5 -5.50 16.09 6.91
C GLN A 5 -6.88 15.44 7.02
N GLN A 6 -7.93 16.24 6.87
CA GLN A 6 -9.28 15.75 6.72
C GLN A 6 -9.58 15.56 5.23
N VAL A 7 -10.17 14.42 4.91
CA VAL A 7 -10.59 14.02 3.57
C VAL A 7 -12.04 13.57 3.62
N GLU A 8 -12.72 13.64 2.48
CA GLU A 8 -14.17 13.48 2.41
C GLU A 8 -14.63 12.04 2.69
N ASN A 9 -13.86 11.05 2.20
CA ASN A 9 -14.25 9.65 2.26
C ASN A 9 -13.03 8.71 2.14
N TYR A 10 -13.31 7.41 2.25
CA TYR A 10 -12.30 6.34 2.19
C TYR A 10 -11.53 6.31 0.87
N THR A 11 -12.18 6.60 -0.25
CA THR A 11 -11.55 6.67 -1.57
C THR A 11 -10.56 7.84 -1.64
N ALA A 12 -10.99 9.03 -1.22
CA ALA A 12 -10.14 10.23 -1.18
C ALA A 12 -8.95 10.06 -0.21
N LEU A 13 -9.17 9.42 0.95
CA LEU A 13 -8.11 9.04 1.87
C LEU A 13 -7.08 8.14 1.19
N SER A 14 -7.56 7.10 0.51
CA SER A 14 -6.72 6.09 -0.10
C SER A 14 -5.91 6.66 -1.25
N GLU A 15 -6.52 7.53 -2.06
CA GLU A 15 -5.87 8.25 -3.16
C GLU A 15 -4.74 9.12 -2.61
N ARG A 16 -5.04 9.98 -1.64
CA ARG A 16 -4.06 10.89 -1.02
C ARG A 16 -2.89 10.16 -0.37
N ALA A 17 -3.18 9.06 0.33
CA ALA A 17 -2.15 8.24 0.93
C ALA A 17 -1.26 7.55 -0.12
N SER A 18 -1.84 7.13 -1.26
CA SER A 18 -1.07 6.51 -2.35
C SER A 18 -0.16 7.53 -3.05
N GLU A 19 -0.62 8.77 -3.22
CA GLU A 19 0.19 9.88 -3.75
C GLU A 19 1.37 10.20 -2.82
N TYR A 20 1.13 10.19 -1.50
CA TYR A 20 2.18 10.42 -0.52
C TYR A 20 3.26 9.34 -0.58
N LEU A 21 2.84 8.06 -0.63
CA LEU A 21 3.78 6.93 -0.78
C LEU A 21 4.56 7.03 -2.09
N LEU A 22 3.90 7.37 -3.20
CA LEU A 22 4.58 7.55 -4.49
C LEU A 22 5.63 8.67 -4.44
N ALA A 23 5.32 9.79 -3.76
CA ALA A 23 6.27 10.88 -3.57
C ALA A 23 7.48 10.43 -2.72
N VAL A 24 7.26 9.62 -1.68
CA VAL A 24 8.35 9.02 -0.89
C VAL A 24 9.22 8.11 -1.76
N ILE A 25 8.62 7.20 -2.54
CA ILE A 25 9.37 6.29 -3.44
C ILE A 25 10.22 7.09 -4.42
N ARG A 26 9.68 8.15 -5.01
CA ARG A 26 10.42 9.00 -5.96
C ARG A 26 11.56 9.78 -5.32
N SER A 27 11.34 10.32 -4.13
CA SER A 27 12.37 11.08 -3.41
C SER A 27 13.43 10.17 -2.78
N LYS A 28 13.09 8.91 -2.49
CA LYS A 28 13.96 7.91 -1.91
C LYS A 28 13.70 6.53 -2.53
N PRO A 29 14.34 6.21 -3.67
CA PRO A 29 14.13 4.94 -4.38
C PRO A 29 14.58 3.69 -3.60
N ASP A 30 15.45 3.85 -2.60
CA ASP A 30 15.95 2.81 -1.69
C ASP A 30 15.18 2.80 -0.34
N ALA A 31 13.99 3.38 -0.30
CA ALA A 31 13.19 3.45 0.92
C ALA A 31 12.82 2.06 1.45
N VAL A 32 12.87 1.92 2.77
CA VAL A 32 12.28 0.78 3.48
C VAL A 32 10.88 1.19 3.94
N ILE A 33 9.85 0.60 3.36
CA ILE A 33 8.45 0.90 3.67
C ILE A 33 7.85 -0.23 4.50
N CYS A 34 7.41 0.10 5.71
CA CYS A 34 6.64 -0.82 6.56
C CYS A 34 5.15 -0.76 6.22
N LEU A 35 4.59 -1.87 5.76
CA LEU A 35 3.19 -2.00 5.38
C LEU A 35 2.34 -2.43 6.57
N ALA A 36 1.22 -1.74 6.78
CA ALA A 36 0.24 -2.12 7.78
C ALA A 36 -0.73 -3.16 7.21
N THR A 37 -1.19 -4.07 8.06
CA THR A 37 -2.22 -5.06 7.71
C THR A 37 -3.60 -4.59 8.15
N GLY A 38 -4.62 -4.79 7.32
CA GLY A 38 -6.01 -4.46 7.63
C GLY A 38 -6.79 -4.00 6.40
N ALA A 39 -8.07 -3.71 6.57
CA ALA A 39 -8.92 -3.22 5.48
C ALA A 39 -8.57 -1.79 5.05
N THR A 40 -8.23 -0.91 6.01
CA THR A 40 -7.99 0.52 5.76
C THR A 40 -6.87 0.82 4.76
N PRO A 41 -5.68 0.18 4.79
CA PRO A 41 -4.65 0.49 3.80
C PRO A 41 -4.84 -0.26 2.46
N LEU A 42 -5.83 -1.14 2.33
CA LEU A 42 -5.98 -2.00 1.16
C LEU A 42 -6.15 -1.18 -0.12
N LEU A 43 -7.09 -0.22 -0.13
CA LEU A 43 -7.35 0.61 -1.31
C LEU A 43 -6.18 1.56 -1.62
N THR A 44 -5.45 2.04 -0.60
CA THR A 44 -4.21 2.80 -0.79
C THR A 44 -3.18 2.00 -1.59
N TYR A 45 -3.01 0.73 -1.26
CA TYR A 45 -2.05 -0.13 -1.95
C TYR A 45 -2.47 -0.45 -3.39
N HIS A 46 -3.77 -0.65 -3.64
CA HIS A 46 -4.28 -0.78 -5.01
C HIS A 46 -3.91 0.43 -5.87
N TYR A 47 -4.24 1.64 -5.41
CA TYR A 47 -3.93 2.87 -6.12
C TYR A 47 -2.43 3.13 -6.28
N LEU A 48 -1.62 2.73 -5.30
CA LEU A 48 -0.17 2.84 -5.42
C LEU A 48 0.37 1.95 -6.54
N VAL A 49 -0.06 0.69 -6.61
CA VAL A 49 0.36 -0.25 -7.66
C VAL A 49 -0.07 0.24 -9.05
N GLU A 50 -1.31 0.73 -9.18
CA GLU A 50 -1.80 1.32 -10.42
C GLU A 50 -0.92 2.50 -10.88
N LYS A 51 -0.61 3.44 -9.96
CA LYS A 51 0.24 4.59 -10.26
C LYS A 51 1.66 4.19 -10.64
N ILE A 52 2.26 3.21 -9.95
CA ILE A 52 3.60 2.70 -10.27
C ILE A 52 3.63 2.14 -11.69
N HIS A 53 2.63 1.33 -12.07
CA HIS A 53 2.54 0.79 -13.42
C HIS A 53 2.28 1.86 -14.48
N GLN A 54 1.31 2.75 -14.26
CA GLN A 54 0.98 3.81 -15.23
C GLN A 54 2.15 4.77 -15.46
N GLN A 55 2.91 5.09 -14.41
CA GLN A 55 3.99 6.06 -14.45
C GLN A 55 5.37 5.42 -14.63
N GLN A 56 5.44 4.10 -14.82
CA GLN A 56 6.68 3.32 -14.99
C GLN A 56 7.73 3.65 -13.94
N VAL A 57 7.31 3.71 -12.67
CA VAL A 57 8.19 4.06 -11.55
C VAL A 57 9.07 2.85 -11.23
N ASP A 58 10.39 3.05 -11.24
CA ASP A 58 11.34 2.02 -10.86
C ASP A 58 11.25 1.76 -9.34
N VAL A 59 10.94 0.51 -8.99
CA VAL A 59 10.81 0.03 -7.62
C VAL A 59 11.81 -1.09 -7.30
N SER A 60 12.78 -1.33 -8.18
CA SER A 60 13.76 -2.43 -8.05
C SER A 60 14.59 -2.37 -6.78
N GLN A 61 14.85 -1.16 -6.27
CA GLN A 61 15.66 -0.91 -5.07
C GLN A 61 14.82 -0.75 -3.80
N LEU A 62 13.49 -0.83 -3.90
CA LEU A 62 12.59 -0.61 -2.79
C LEU A 62 12.51 -1.86 -1.89
N THR A 63 12.45 -1.66 -0.57
CA THR A 63 12.26 -2.76 0.38
C THR A 63 10.93 -2.61 1.11
N PHE A 64 10.08 -3.62 1.05
CA PHE A 64 8.86 -3.70 1.87
C PHE A 64 9.07 -4.58 3.11
N ARG A 65 8.53 -4.15 4.25
CA ARG A 65 8.52 -4.89 5.51
C ARG A 65 7.11 -4.91 6.10
N GLU A 66 6.80 -5.90 6.91
CA GLU A 66 5.55 -5.94 7.65
C GLU A 66 5.65 -5.08 8.93
N ALA A 67 4.65 -4.23 9.15
CA ALA A 67 4.43 -3.64 10.46
C ALA A 67 3.86 -4.72 11.39
N ARG A 68 4.71 -5.33 12.22
CA ARG A 68 4.28 -6.34 13.20
C ARG A 68 3.27 -5.71 14.16
N ARG A 69 2.04 -6.22 14.14
CA ARG A 69 1.04 -5.92 15.17
C ARG A 69 1.52 -6.48 16.51
N MET A 70 1.66 -5.65 17.55
CA MET A 70 1.77 -6.18 18.91
C MET A 70 0.40 -6.73 19.34
N GLY A 71 0.26 -8.05 19.41
CA GLY A 71 -0.85 -8.73 20.12
C GLY A 71 -2.08 -9.17 19.30
N GLY A 72 -1.93 -9.91 18.19
CA GLY A 72 -3.06 -10.52 17.46
C GLY A 72 -2.72 -11.89 16.86
N SER A 73 -3.66 -12.84 16.93
CA SER A 73 -3.49 -14.25 16.55
C SER A 73 -3.08 -14.45 15.08
N ALA A 74 -1.99 -15.20 14.86
CA ALA A 74 -1.23 -15.34 13.61
C ALA A 74 -1.90 -16.15 12.48
N ILE A 75 -3.20 -16.41 12.54
CA ILE A 75 -3.86 -17.40 11.67
C ILE A 75 -4.36 -16.87 10.32
N ASN A 76 -4.41 -15.55 10.09
CA ASN A 76 -4.87 -14.97 8.81
C ASN A 76 -3.81 -14.17 8.02
N ASP A 77 -2.68 -13.83 8.63
CA ASP A 77 -1.73 -12.87 8.03
C ASP A 77 -0.89 -13.52 6.91
N ALA A 78 -0.54 -14.81 7.05
CA ALA A 78 0.29 -15.53 6.09
C ALA A 78 -0.37 -15.68 4.70
N TRP A 79 -1.71 -15.75 4.62
CA TRP A 79 -2.42 -15.86 3.35
C TRP A 79 -2.39 -14.54 2.57
N TYR A 80 -2.63 -13.42 3.25
CA TYR A 80 -2.66 -12.10 2.63
C TYR A 80 -1.30 -11.69 2.08
N LEU A 81 -0.20 -12.06 2.74
CA LEU A 81 1.15 -11.70 2.31
C LEU A 81 1.63 -12.54 1.13
N ARG A 82 1.36 -13.85 1.17
CA ARG A 82 1.71 -14.75 0.06
C ARG A 82 0.93 -14.43 -1.21
N ASN A 83 -0.27 -13.87 -1.06
CA ASN A 83 -1.12 -13.49 -2.17
C ASN A 83 -1.12 -11.99 -2.45
N PHE A 84 -0.51 -11.12 -1.66
CA PHE A 84 -0.58 -9.65 -1.81
C PHE A 84 -0.35 -9.17 -3.26
N PRO A 85 0.71 -9.61 -3.98
CA PRO A 85 0.86 -9.25 -5.40
C PRO A 85 -0.23 -9.84 -6.31
N ALA A 86 -0.73 -11.05 -6.02
CA ALA A 86 -1.76 -11.74 -6.81
C ALA A 86 -3.20 -11.25 -6.52
N THR A 87 -3.52 -10.88 -5.29
CA THR A 87 -4.82 -10.32 -4.89
C THR A 87 -4.92 -8.85 -5.24
N ALA A 88 -3.82 -8.08 -5.14
CA ALA A 88 -3.78 -6.72 -5.67
C ALA A 88 -4.09 -6.70 -7.17
N TYR A 89 -3.51 -7.66 -7.91
CA TYR A 89 -3.78 -7.85 -9.34
C TYR A 89 -5.21 -8.34 -9.62
N ARG A 90 -5.73 -9.33 -8.89
CA ARG A 90 -7.11 -9.85 -9.11
C ARG A 90 -8.21 -8.84 -8.74
N ALA A 91 -8.03 -8.05 -7.69
CA ALA A 91 -9.00 -7.00 -7.35
C ALA A 91 -8.93 -5.80 -8.30
N ALA A 92 -7.78 -5.54 -8.95
CA ALA A 92 -7.67 -4.54 -10.02
C ALA A 92 -8.13 -5.06 -11.40
N ALA A 93 -8.04 -6.37 -11.67
CA ALA A 93 -8.29 -6.97 -12.99
C ALA A 93 -9.69 -7.60 -13.17
N GLY A 94 -10.61 -7.48 -12.21
CA GLY A 94 -12.01 -7.87 -12.42
C GLY A 94 -12.66 -8.52 -11.20
N ALA A 95 -13.50 -7.75 -10.53
CA ALA A 95 -14.69 -8.26 -9.88
C ALA A 95 -15.90 -7.64 -10.59
N THR A 96 -16.53 -8.42 -11.45
CA THR A 96 -17.94 -8.27 -11.83
C THR A 96 -18.82 -8.46 -10.61
#